data_AF-A0A1D9Q6H2-F1
#
_entry.id   AF-A0A1D9Q6H2-F1
#
_cell.length_a   1.000
_cell.length_b   1.000
_cell.length_c   1.000
_cell.angle_alpha   90.00
_cell.angle_beta   90.00
_cell.angle_gamma   90.00
#
_symmetry.space_group_name_H-M   'P 1'
#
loop_
_entity.id
_entity.type
_entity.pdbx_description
1 polymer ?
#
loop_
_entity_poly.entity_id
_entity_poly.type
_entity_poly.pdbx_seq_one_letter_code
_entity_poly.pdbx_strand_id
1 'polypeptide(L)'
;MLNSFTNVYTAFPAIQSRSSNMAVYQLGMIGFSGSSARFQSLSDFEKEQDDLQAQIDRDNLNAKFTTSQSVSPANRRAKITPDVAGILLENQALEEMGGINWVGKLLEYHQANAINPTAEYSEIEISPQRFTCSVIIKQKSEPISSVTSFARKKDAKQFISKLAIDWLISQKFMPSTGAVKFPKAPIAPQTPPAKIYHAPLSPLDSTSATVSPRERSTSPTSYPSLIPDLCRALGFNVPTYRIVPMVENSPLYHGFADFGSDPRILGKVGEFSGIYGKKKAKEVCAREVWYFLKGIERQRLEATENREMEIKRKREETPQNPDLNRQSHIVAGI
;
A
#
# COMPACT_ATOMS: atom_id res chain seq x y z
N MET A 1 -0.31 -26.26 50.47
CA MET A 1 -0.47 -25.00 51.22
C MET A 1 -1.11 -23.98 50.30
N LEU A 2 -1.93 -23.11 50.87
CA LEU A 2 -3.03 -22.37 50.26
C LEU A 2 -2.66 -21.25 49.26
N ASN A 3 -3.59 -21.04 48.34
CA ASN A 3 -4.10 -19.80 47.71
C ASN A 3 -3.64 -18.44 48.24
N SER A 4 -3.51 -17.46 47.33
CA SER A 4 -4.10 -16.10 47.34
C SER A 4 -3.68 -15.35 46.06
N PHE A 5 -4.51 -15.22 45.03
CA PHE A 5 -5.41 -14.09 44.71
C PHE A 5 -4.86 -12.68 44.99
N THR A 6 -4.70 -11.87 43.92
CA THR A 6 -5.30 -10.54 43.85
C THR A 6 -5.54 -10.17 42.39
N ASN A 7 -6.79 -9.79 42.14
CA ASN A 7 -7.41 -9.37 40.90
C ASN A 7 -7.79 -7.91 41.13
N VAL A 8 -7.42 -6.97 40.25
CA VAL A 8 -7.88 -5.57 40.34
C VAL A 8 -8.39 -5.12 38.97
N TYR A 9 -9.71 -4.93 38.94
CA TYR A 9 -10.54 -4.33 37.91
C TYR A 9 -10.34 -2.81 37.81
N THR A 10 -10.42 -2.26 36.59
CA THR A 10 -11.06 -0.96 36.23
C THR A 10 -11.48 -1.09 34.74
N ALA A 11 -12.75 -1.31 34.35
CA ALA A 11 -13.92 -0.41 34.25
C ALA A 11 -13.71 0.75 33.23
N PHE A 12 -14.27 0.76 32.01
CA PHE A 12 -15.64 1.13 31.54
C PHE A 12 -15.64 1.27 29.98
N PRO A 13 -16.75 1.56 29.24
CA PRO A 13 -18.15 1.12 29.30
C PRO A 13 -18.60 0.31 28.05
N ALA A 14 -19.72 -0.39 28.22
CA ALA A 14 -20.52 -1.03 27.18
C ALA A 14 -21.27 -0.01 26.29
N ILE A 15 -21.29 -0.26 24.97
CA ILE A 15 -22.22 0.40 24.05
C ILE A 15 -23.46 -0.50 23.94
N GLN A 16 -24.54 -0.05 24.57
CA GLN A 16 -25.86 -0.65 24.48
C GLN A 16 -26.43 -0.53 23.06
N SER A 17 -26.96 -1.65 22.61
CA SER A 17 -27.96 -1.79 21.58
C SER A 17 -29.16 -0.87 21.82
N ARG A 18 -29.52 -0.09 20.80
CA ARG A 18 -30.80 0.61 20.74
C ARG A 18 -31.47 0.28 19.41
N SER A 19 -32.34 -0.72 19.46
CA SER A 19 -33.36 -0.97 18.45
C SER A 19 -34.57 -0.06 18.67
N SER A 20 -35.26 0.23 17.57
CA SER A 20 -36.64 0.73 17.45
C SER A 20 -36.86 2.24 17.59
N ASN A 21 -37.11 2.90 16.45
CA ASN A 21 -38.48 3.37 16.16
C ASN A 21 -38.68 3.71 14.68
N MET A 22 -39.72 3.11 14.12
CA MET A 22 -40.31 3.47 12.83
C MET A 22 -41.05 4.80 12.93
N ALA A 23 -40.90 5.65 11.92
CA ALA A 23 -41.88 6.67 11.57
C ALA A 23 -41.88 6.87 10.05
N VAL A 24 -42.81 6.16 9.41
CA VAL A 24 -43.66 6.55 8.29
C VAL A 24 -43.35 7.92 7.68
N TYR A 25 -42.88 7.93 6.42
CA TYR A 25 -43.38 8.86 5.41
C TYR A 25 -43.52 8.12 4.07
N GLN A 26 -44.77 7.83 3.73
CA GLN A 26 -45.22 7.58 2.36
C GLN A 26 -45.20 8.89 1.57
N LEU A 27 -44.71 8.88 0.34
CA LEU A 27 -45.46 9.17 -0.91
C LEU A 27 -44.45 9.36 -2.06
N GLY A 28 -44.73 8.75 -3.22
CA GLY A 28 -44.01 9.06 -4.45
C GLY A 28 -43.97 7.92 -5.46
N MET A 29 -45.14 7.52 -5.94
CA MET A 29 -45.34 6.59 -7.06
C MET A 29 -44.70 7.11 -8.35
N ILE A 30 -44.08 6.22 -9.13
CA ILE A 30 -43.92 6.08 -10.61
C ILE A 30 -42.87 4.96 -10.75
N GLY A 31 -43.07 3.78 -11.33
CA GLY A 31 -43.90 3.36 -12.45
C GLY A 31 -42.96 2.72 -13.49
N PHE A 32 -43.30 1.51 -13.95
CA PHE A 32 -42.67 0.67 -15.00
C PHE A 32 -41.45 -0.18 -14.57
N SER A 33 -41.27 -1.43 -14.99
CA SER A 33 -42.10 -2.48 -15.60
C SER A 33 -41.13 -3.64 -15.85
N GLY A 34 -41.52 -4.87 -15.49
CA GLY A 34 -41.00 -6.08 -16.12
C GLY A 34 -39.96 -6.88 -15.34
N SER A 35 -40.43 -7.79 -14.48
CA SER A 35 -40.12 -9.22 -14.62
C SER A 35 -41.07 -10.00 -13.71
N SER A 36 -41.72 -11.02 -14.29
CA SER A 36 -42.69 -11.89 -13.63
C SER A 36 -42.02 -12.76 -12.56
N ALA A 37 -41.80 -12.21 -11.37
CA ALA A 37 -41.54 -12.99 -10.17
C ALA A 37 -42.88 -13.33 -9.51
N ARG A 38 -43.19 -14.62 -9.50
CA ARG A 38 -44.29 -15.22 -8.74
C ARG A 38 -44.13 -14.79 -7.29
N PHE A 39 -45.00 -13.91 -6.78
CA PHE A 39 -45.00 -13.52 -5.37
C PHE A 39 -45.29 -14.77 -4.53
N GLN A 40 -44.26 -15.35 -3.94
CA GLN A 40 -44.39 -16.35 -2.88
C GLN A 40 -45.00 -15.63 -1.68
N SER A 41 -46.09 -16.19 -1.15
CA SER A 41 -46.77 -15.59 0.00
C SER A 41 -45.83 -15.53 1.20
N LEU A 42 -46.05 -14.60 2.13
CA LEU A 42 -45.23 -14.50 3.35
C LEU A 42 -45.23 -15.82 4.16
N SER A 43 -46.32 -16.57 4.07
CA SER A 43 -46.46 -17.94 4.57
C SER A 43 -45.58 -18.99 3.88
N ASP A 44 -45.23 -18.82 2.60
CA ASP A 44 -44.25 -19.72 1.93
C ASP A 44 -42.84 -19.47 2.45
N PHE A 45 -42.49 -18.20 2.76
CA PHE A 45 -41.16 -17.85 3.28
C PHE A 45 -40.96 -18.35 4.71
N GLU A 46 -41.97 -18.23 5.58
CA GLU A 46 -41.92 -18.79 6.94
C GLU A 46 -41.79 -20.32 6.90
N LYS A 47 -42.52 -20.97 5.99
CA LYS A 47 -42.43 -22.42 5.80
C LYS A 47 -41.05 -22.85 5.28
N GLU A 48 -40.44 -22.08 4.37
CA GLU A 48 -39.09 -22.35 3.87
C GLU A 48 -38.03 -22.18 4.96
N GLN A 49 -38.18 -21.20 5.86
CA GLN A 49 -37.30 -21.06 7.03
C GLN A 49 -37.42 -22.23 7.99
N ASP A 50 -38.63 -22.71 8.28
CA ASP A 50 -38.85 -23.87 9.14
C ASP A 50 -38.29 -25.16 8.51
N ASP A 51 -38.47 -25.35 7.20
CA ASP A 51 -37.94 -26.50 6.47
C ASP A 51 -36.38 -26.49 6.47
N LEU A 52 -35.75 -25.31 6.36
CA LEU A 52 -34.29 -25.13 6.46
C LEU A 52 -33.75 -25.44 7.86
N GLN A 53 -34.44 -24.99 8.91
CA GLN A 53 -34.04 -25.26 10.28
C GLN A 53 -34.18 -26.76 10.62
N ALA A 54 -35.25 -27.40 10.15
CA ALA A 54 -35.45 -28.84 10.30
C ALA A 54 -34.37 -29.68 9.58
N GLN A 55 -33.87 -29.19 8.44
CA GLN A 55 -32.78 -29.84 7.70
C GLN A 55 -31.45 -29.80 8.48
N ILE A 56 -31.12 -28.64 9.07
CA ILE A 56 -29.91 -28.46 9.90
C ILE A 56 -29.93 -29.40 11.11
N ASP A 57 -31.09 -29.56 11.76
CA ASP A 57 -31.21 -30.43 12.92
C ASP A 57 -31.11 -31.92 12.54
N ARG A 58 -31.61 -32.29 11.36
CA ARG A 58 -31.45 -33.64 10.80
C ARG A 58 -29.98 -33.97 10.52
N ASP A 59 -29.25 -33.02 9.93
CA ASP A 59 -27.83 -33.20 9.61
C ASP A 59 -26.97 -33.28 10.88
N ASN A 60 -27.31 -32.51 11.92
CA ASN A 60 -26.65 -32.60 13.23
C ASN A 60 -26.92 -33.92 13.98
N LEU A 61 -28.08 -34.53 13.79
CA LEU A 61 -28.38 -35.85 14.35
C LEU A 61 -27.64 -36.98 13.60
N ASN A 62 -27.54 -36.89 12.28
CA ASN A 62 -26.75 -37.84 11.47
C ASN A 62 -25.24 -37.74 11.74
N ALA A 63 -24.73 -36.56 12.10
CA ALA A 63 -23.31 -36.38 12.44
C ALA A 63 -22.87 -37.04 13.76
N LYS A 64 -23.81 -37.52 14.60
CA LYS A 64 -23.49 -38.13 15.90
C LYS A 64 -23.35 -39.65 15.89
N PHE A 65 -23.62 -40.34 14.77
CA PHE A 65 -23.65 -41.81 14.74
C PHE A 65 -22.46 -42.51 14.07
N THR A 66 -21.42 -41.78 13.63
CA THR A 66 -20.23 -42.41 13.06
C THR A 66 -18.94 -41.89 13.68
N THR A 67 -18.15 -42.85 14.17
CA THR A 67 -16.69 -42.83 14.40
C THR A 67 -16.26 -42.84 15.87
N SER A 68 -16.52 -43.97 16.53
CA SER A 68 -15.51 -44.62 17.37
C SER A 68 -14.58 -45.46 16.50
N GLN A 69 -13.27 -45.39 16.77
CA GLN A 69 -12.15 -46.25 16.36
C GLN A 69 -11.14 -45.72 15.32
N SER A 70 -9.88 -45.79 15.77
CA SER A 70 -8.64 -46.08 15.04
C SER A 70 -7.70 -44.93 14.66
N VAL A 71 -6.68 -44.76 15.52
CA VAL A 71 -5.23 -44.59 15.27
C VAL A 71 -4.76 -43.91 13.96
N SER A 72 -4.10 -42.75 14.15
CA SER A 72 -3.01 -42.03 13.44
C SER A 72 -2.42 -42.54 12.09
N PRO A 73 -1.65 -41.70 11.33
CA PRO A 73 -1.55 -40.23 11.28
C PRO A 73 -1.58 -39.70 9.83
N ALA A 74 -2.46 -38.76 9.48
CA ALA A 74 -2.31 -37.98 8.25
C ALA A 74 -3.14 -36.70 8.29
N ASN A 75 -2.44 -35.57 8.25
CA ASN A 75 -2.82 -34.34 7.56
C ASN A 75 -4.26 -33.85 7.78
N ARG A 76 -4.63 -33.57 9.04
CA ARG A 76 -5.78 -32.68 9.29
C ARG A 76 -5.33 -31.26 8.99
N ARG A 77 -5.57 -30.81 7.75
CA ARG A 77 -5.66 -29.38 7.45
C ARG A 77 -6.75 -28.82 8.36
N ALA A 78 -6.35 -28.22 9.46
CA ALA A 78 -7.23 -27.35 10.23
C ALA A 78 -7.82 -26.37 9.22
N LYS A 79 -9.15 -26.31 9.14
CA LYS A 79 -9.83 -25.24 8.41
C LYS A 79 -9.38 -23.95 9.11
N ILE A 80 -8.47 -23.23 8.47
CA ILE A 80 -7.97 -21.92 8.88
C ILE A 80 -9.16 -20.99 8.75
N THR A 81 -9.95 -20.87 9.81
CA THR A 81 -10.85 -19.74 9.96
C THR A 81 -9.97 -18.50 10.09
N PRO A 82 -10.05 -17.53 9.17
CA PRO A 82 -9.25 -16.31 9.28
C PRO A 82 -9.62 -15.60 10.58
N ASP A 83 -8.61 -15.24 11.37
CA ASP A 83 -8.77 -14.38 12.54
C ASP A 83 -9.19 -12.97 12.06
N VAL A 84 -10.50 -12.79 11.88
CA VAL A 84 -11.11 -11.57 11.35
C VAL A 84 -10.77 -10.37 12.24
N ALA A 85 -10.73 -10.58 13.56
CA ALA A 85 -10.38 -9.53 14.52
C ALA A 85 -8.93 -9.09 14.37
N GLY A 86 -7.99 -10.03 14.23
CA GLY A 86 -6.58 -9.73 13.99
C GLY A 86 -6.34 -8.98 12.68
N ILE A 87 -7.08 -9.32 11.61
CA ILE A 87 -6.99 -8.64 10.31
C ILE A 87 -7.51 -7.20 10.38
N LEU A 88 -8.62 -6.96 11.09
CA LEU A 88 -9.17 -5.61 11.25
C LEU A 88 -8.20 -4.70 12.02
N LEU A 89 -7.63 -5.22 13.12
CA LEU A 89 -6.63 -4.49 13.91
C LEU A 89 -5.35 -4.19 13.10
N GLU A 90 -4.90 -5.13 12.27
CA GLU A 90 -3.75 -4.93 11.38
C GLU A 90 -4.01 -3.80 10.36
N ASN A 91 -5.17 -3.81 9.69
CA ASN A 91 -5.50 -2.77 8.71
C ASN A 91 -5.59 -1.39 9.35
N GLN A 92 -6.23 -1.27 10.51
CA GLN A 92 -6.29 -0.02 11.26
C GLN A 92 -4.88 0.48 11.63
N ALA A 93 -4.02 -0.43 12.12
CA ALA A 93 -2.64 -0.08 12.46
C ALA A 93 -1.82 0.37 11.23
N LEU A 94 -2.02 -0.24 10.07
CA LEU A 94 -1.37 0.15 8.83
C LEU A 94 -1.82 1.54 8.35
N GLU A 95 -3.11 1.85 8.47
CA GLU A 95 -3.65 3.19 8.17
C GLU A 95 -3.07 4.25 9.11
N GLU A 96 -3.02 3.96 10.42
CA GLU A 96 -2.45 4.87 11.42
C GLU A 96 -0.95 5.13 11.22
N MET A 97 -0.20 4.12 10.78
CA MET A 97 1.23 4.31 10.47
C MET A 97 1.45 5.14 9.21
N GLY A 98 0.56 5.01 8.23
CA GLY A 98 0.72 5.62 6.92
C GLY A 98 2.08 5.31 6.27
N GLY A 99 2.58 6.25 5.47
CA GLY A 99 3.86 6.12 4.76
C GLY A 99 5.10 6.58 5.54
N ILE A 100 5.00 6.80 6.85
CA ILE A 100 6.08 7.37 7.67
C ILE A 100 7.03 6.26 8.14
N ASN A 101 8.33 6.49 8.04
CA ASN A 101 9.33 5.57 8.61
C ASN A 101 9.49 5.80 10.12
N TRP A 102 8.60 5.21 10.91
CA TRP A 102 8.55 5.37 12.36
C TRP A 102 9.82 4.84 13.07
N VAL A 103 10.39 3.75 12.57
CA VAL A 103 11.66 3.19 13.09
C VAL A 103 12.79 4.22 12.93
N GLY A 104 12.87 4.86 11.77
CA GLY A 104 13.85 5.91 11.50
C GLY A 104 13.64 7.15 12.36
N LYS A 105 12.38 7.55 12.61
CA LYS A 105 12.04 8.65 13.50
C LYS A 105 12.48 8.40 14.94
N LEU A 106 12.26 7.18 15.45
CA LEU A 106 12.68 6.81 16.80
C LEU A 106 14.20 6.79 16.91
N LEU A 107 14.90 6.29 15.90
CA LEU A 107 16.37 6.34 15.84
C LEU A 107 16.90 7.78 15.82
N GLU A 108 16.30 8.66 15.02
CA GLU A 108 16.67 10.08 14.97
C GLU A 108 16.48 10.76 16.33
N TYR A 109 15.39 10.43 17.04
CA TYR A 109 15.18 10.88 18.42
C TYR A 109 16.29 10.40 19.36
N HIS A 110 16.69 9.13 19.29
CA HIS A 110 17.80 8.60 20.12
C HIS A 110 19.12 9.31 19.84
N GLN A 111 19.43 9.55 18.56
CA GLN A 111 20.65 10.25 18.15
C GLN A 111 20.67 11.70 18.61
N ALA A 112 19.56 12.43 18.44
CA ALA A 112 19.47 13.84 18.82
C ALA A 112 19.58 14.06 20.34
N ASN A 113 19.15 13.09 21.14
CA ASN A 113 19.22 13.15 22.60
C ASN A 113 20.44 12.41 23.18
N ALA A 114 21.40 12.00 22.34
CA ALA A 114 22.58 11.22 22.73
C ALA A 114 22.24 10.00 23.62
N ILE A 115 21.12 9.33 23.32
CA ILE A 115 20.62 8.18 24.08
C ILE A 115 21.37 6.91 23.63
N ASN A 116 22.23 6.41 24.53
CA ASN A 116 22.87 5.10 24.42
C ASN A 116 22.46 4.23 25.63
N PRO A 117 22.14 2.93 25.43
CA PRO A 117 22.01 2.21 24.15
C PRO A 117 20.78 2.63 23.32
N THR A 118 20.78 2.27 22.03
CA THR A 118 19.63 2.51 21.12
C THR A 118 18.42 1.65 21.53
N ALA A 119 17.23 1.98 21.04
CA ALA A 119 16.01 1.20 21.26
C ALA A 119 16.24 -0.29 20.95
N GLU A 120 15.92 -1.14 21.92
CA GLU A 120 16.05 -2.60 21.81
C GLU A 120 14.72 -3.17 21.33
N TYR A 121 14.77 -3.99 20.27
CA TYR A 121 13.58 -4.60 19.69
C TYR A 121 13.62 -6.10 19.92
N SER A 122 12.53 -6.65 20.44
CA SER A 122 12.31 -8.09 20.52
C SER A 122 11.16 -8.48 19.60
N GLU A 123 11.38 -9.50 18.78
CA GLU A 123 10.37 -10.03 17.87
C GLU A 123 9.76 -11.28 18.49
N ILE A 124 8.43 -11.38 18.43
CA ILE A 124 7.68 -12.50 18.96
C ILE A 124 6.85 -13.08 17.82
N GLU A 125 7.09 -14.34 17.48
CA GLU A 125 6.31 -15.07 16.47
C GLU A 125 5.11 -15.70 17.16
N ILE A 126 3.90 -15.21 16.86
CA ILE A 126 2.65 -15.72 17.44
C ILE A 126 2.17 -16.94 16.66
N SER A 127 2.36 -16.93 15.34
CA SER A 127 2.06 -18.05 14.45
C SER A 127 2.97 -17.97 13.22
N PRO A 128 3.04 -19.04 12.38
CA PRO A 128 3.94 -19.09 11.22
C PRO A 128 3.81 -17.94 10.20
N GLN A 129 2.74 -17.15 10.30
CA GLN A 129 2.47 -15.99 9.44
C GLN A 129 2.07 -14.72 10.22
N ARG A 130 2.26 -14.69 11.55
CA ARG A 130 1.88 -13.54 12.38
C ARG A 130 3.00 -13.18 13.36
N PHE A 131 3.43 -11.93 13.28
CA PHE A 131 4.54 -11.39 14.05
C PHE A 131 4.05 -10.24 14.91
N THR A 132 4.53 -10.19 16.15
CA THR A 132 4.47 -9.01 17.02
C THR A 132 5.87 -8.56 17.38
N CYS A 133 5.98 -7.32 17.80
CA CYS A 133 7.25 -6.73 18.20
C CYS A 133 7.04 -5.96 19.50
N SER A 134 8.01 -6.05 20.39
CA SER A 134 8.13 -5.17 21.55
C SER A 134 9.39 -4.31 21.40
N VAL A 135 9.36 -3.12 22.01
CA VAL A 135 10.50 -2.21 22.04
C VAL A 135 10.73 -1.69 23.45
N ILE A 136 12.00 -1.68 23.87
CA ILE A 136 12.46 -1.09 25.12
C ILE A 136 13.22 0.18 24.76
N ILE A 137 12.88 1.29 25.43
CA ILE A 137 13.50 2.60 25.26
C ILE A 137 14.06 3.07 26.60
N LYS A 138 15.12 3.89 26.60
CA LYS A 138 15.80 4.30 27.84
C LYS A 138 14.87 4.99 28.85
N GLN A 139 13.89 5.74 28.35
CA GLN A 139 12.92 6.48 29.15
C GLN A 139 11.86 5.58 29.80
N LYS A 140 11.66 4.37 29.28
CA LYS A 140 10.67 3.40 29.77
C LYS A 140 11.33 2.04 29.92
N SER A 141 11.67 1.68 31.16
CA SER A 141 12.23 0.35 31.49
C SER A 141 11.27 -0.79 31.16
N GLU A 142 9.96 -0.53 31.17
CA GLU A 142 8.96 -1.50 30.76
C GLU A 142 8.85 -1.59 29.23
N PRO A 143 8.86 -2.81 28.64
CA PRO A 143 8.73 -2.99 27.21
C PRO A 143 7.38 -2.45 26.72
N ILE A 144 7.41 -1.65 25.66
CA ILE A 144 6.22 -1.29 24.92
C ILE A 144 5.91 -2.48 24.01
N SER A 145 4.77 -3.12 24.23
CA SER A 145 4.25 -4.23 23.43
C SER A 145 2.88 -3.86 22.85
N SER A 146 2.45 -4.60 21.83
CA SER A 146 1.14 -4.44 21.20
C SER A 146 0.43 -5.79 21.10
N VAL A 147 -0.91 -5.75 21.15
CA VAL A 147 -1.78 -6.89 20.88
C VAL A 147 -1.94 -7.12 19.37
N THR A 148 -1.67 -6.11 18.54
CA THR A 148 -1.79 -6.17 17.08
C THR A 148 -0.69 -7.03 16.47
N SER A 149 -1.08 -8.08 15.74
CA SER A 149 -0.16 -8.97 15.01
C SER A 149 -0.17 -8.68 13.51
N PHE A 150 0.99 -8.76 12.88
CA PHE A 150 1.18 -8.37 11.47
C PHE A 150 1.66 -9.56 10.65
N ALA A 151 1.28 -9.60 9.37
CA ALA A 151 1.79 -10.57 8.42
C ALA A 151 3.29 -10.36 8.11
N ARG A 152 3.79 -9.12 8.26
CA ARG A 152 5.18 -8.75 7.97
C ARG A 152 5.89 -8.26 9.22
N LYS A 153 7.06 -8.84 9.51
CA LYS A 153 7.98 -8.43 10.59
C LYS A 153 8.30 -6.93 10.56
N LYS A 154 8.46 -6.38 9.34
CA LYS A 154 8.75 -4.96 9.13
C LYS A 154 7.62 -4.07 9.66
N ASP A 155 6.37 -4.45 9.42
CA ASP A 155 5.21 -3.64 9.83
C ASP A 155 5.01 -3.71 11.34
N ALA A 156 5.19 -4.88 11.95
CA ALA A 156 5.20 -5.03 13.42
C ALA A 156 6.24 -4.11 14.07
N LYS A 157 7.45 -4.05 13.50
CA LYS A 157 8.52 -3.17 13.98
C LYS A 157 8.18 -1.68 13.77
N GLN A 158 7.58 -1.31 12.64
CA GLN A 158 7.16 0.08 12.42
C GLN A 158 6.07 0.51 13.41
N PHE A 159 5.10 -0.37 13.66
CA PHE A 159 3.97 -0.07 14.53
C PHE A 159 4.42 0.12 15.97
N ILE A 160 5.30 -0.75 16.45
CA ILE A 160 5.82 -0.60 17.81
C ILE A 160 6.69 0.65 17.96
N SER A 161 7.43 1.05 16.93
CA SER A 161 8.16 2.33 16.92
C SER A 161 7.21 3.54 16.95
N LYS A 162 6.06 3.47 16.26
CA LYS A 162 5.02 4.51 16.35
C LYS A 162 4.50 4.63 17.77
N LEU A 163 4.11 3.51 18.40
CA LEU A 163 3.64 3.51 19.80
C LEU A 163 4.68 4.06 20.78
N ALA A 164 5.97 3.76 20.55
CA ALA A 164 7.05 4.33 21.35
C ALA A 164 7.16 5.86 21.17
N ILE A 165 7.00 6.37 19.96
CA ILE A 165 6.99 7.82 19.70
C ILE A 165 5.74 8.48 20.31
N ASP A 166 4.57 7.87 20.15
CA ASP A 166 3.32 8.37 20.75
C ASP A 166 3.45 8.45 22.28
N TRP A 167 4.09 7.45 22.91
CA TRP A 167 4.43 7.49 24.33
C TRP A 167 5.42 8.62 24.67
N LEU A 168 6.49 8.79 23.89
CA LEU A 168 7.46 9.88 24.09
C LEU A 168 6.80 11.26 23.97
N ILE A 169 5.85 11.42 23.04
CA ILE A 169 5.05 12.64 22.89
C ILE A 169 4.16 12.86 24.12
N SER A 170 3.47 11.80 24.59
CA SER A 170 2.63 11.85 25.79
C SER A 170 3.42 12.24 27.04
N GLN A 171 4.67 11.78 27.17
CA GLN A 171 5.56 12.12 28.28
C GLN A 171 6.28 13.47 28.09
N LYS A 172 5.96 14.21 27.01
CA LYS A 172 6.60 15.49 26.62
C LYS A 172 8.11 15.40 26.36
N PHE A 173 8.63 14.21 26.11
CA PHE A 173 10.00 14.00 25.65
C PHE A 173 10.18 14.33 24.16
N MET A 174 9.10 14.37 23.39
CA MET A 174 9.10 14.73 21.96
C MET A 174 7.91 15.66 21.65
N PRO A 175 8.06 16.72 20.83
CA PRO A 175 6.93 17.58 20.49
C PRO A 175 5.92 16.84 19.59
N SER A 176 4.63 17.17 19.74
CA SER A 176 3.52 16.56 18.99
C SER A 176 3.62 16.70 17.47
N THR A 177 4.46 17.60 16.97
CA THR A 177 4.75 17.77 15.54
C THR A 177 5.65 16.68 14.97
N GLY A 178 6.20 15.79 15.80
CA GLY A 178 7.14 14.74 15.36
C GLY A 178 8.45 15.29 14.78
N ALA A 179 8.70 16.59 14.96
CA ALA A 179 9.92 17.28 14.58
C ALA A 179 10.91 17.19 15.74
N VAL A 180 11.98 16.45 15.54
CA VAL A 180 13.14 16.49 16.44
C VAL A 180 13.78 17.87 16.25
N LYS A 181 13.39 18.86 17.07
CA LYS A 181 13.93 20.22 17.00
C LYS A 181 15.41 20.16 17.36
N PHE A 182 16.28 20.36 16.39
CA PHE A 182 17.70 20.57 16.61
C PHE A 182 17.94 22.06 16.91
N PRO A 183 18.56 22.43 18.04
CA PRO A 183 19.28 23.70 18.11
C PRO A 183 20.36 23.66 17.02
N LYS A 184 20.17 24.47 15.99
CA LYS A 184 21.17 24.68 14.95
C LYS A 184 22.35 25.38 15.63
N ALA A 185 23.44 24.66 15.87
CA ALA A 185 24.66 25.26 16.40
C ALA A 185 25.08 26.45 15.49
N PRO A 186 25.41 27.63 16.04
CA PRO A 186 25.83 28.76 15.23
C PRO A 186 27.13 28.42 14.51
N ILE A 187 27.11 28.50 13.18
CA ILE A 187 28.31 28.46 12.36
C ILE A 187 29.06 29.77 12.63
N ALA A 188 30.23 29.67 13.28
CA ALA A 188 31.13 30.80 13.48
C ALA A 188 31.66 31.33 12.13
N PRO A 189 31.86 32.65 11.97
CA PRO A 189 32.29 33.26 10.72
C PRO A 189 33.77 32.95 10.41
N GLN A 190 34.04 32.53 9.17
CA GLN A 190 35.40 32.30 8.65
C GLN A 190 36.06 33.61 8.24
N THR A 191 37.30 33.83 8.68
CA THR A 191 38.22 34.88 8.21
C THR A 191 39.17 34.34 7.11
N PRO A 192 39.66 35.18 6.17
CA PRO A 192 40.32 34.79 4.91
C PRO A 192 41.87 34.55 5.03
N PRO A 193 42.56 34.06 3.97
CA PRO A 193 43.72 33.16 4.06
C PRO A 193 45.10 33.81 3.84
N ALA A 194 46.16 33.15 4.35
CA ALA A 194 47.55 33.38 3.93
C ALA A 194 48.39 32.09 3.87
N LYS A 195 48.66 31.64 2.64
CA LYS A 195 49.93 31.19 2.03
C LYS A 195 51.07 30.56 2.90
N ILE A 196 51.49 29.35 2.45
CA ILE A 196 52.87 28.88 2.11
C ILE A 196 53.51 27.71 2.92
N TYR A 197 53.68 26.58 2.21
CA TYR A 197 54.73 25.52 2.15
C TYR A 197 55.16 24.72 3.41
N HIS A 198 55.01 23.38 3.36
CA HIS A 198 56.07 22.36 3.19
C HIS A 198 55.54 20.94 3.55
N ALA A 199 55.97 19.92 2.82
CA ALA A 199 55.83 18.48 3.11
C ALA A 199 57.26 17.89 3.28
N PRO A 200 57.48 16.59 3.61
CA PRO A 200 56.58 15.52 4.08
C PRO A 200 57.14 14.76 5.33
N LEU A 201 56.39 13.79 5.89
CA LEU A 201 56.80 12.44 6.35
C LEU A 201 55.68 11.77 7.18
N SER A 202 55.30 10.55 6.79
CA SER A 202 54.28 9.61 7.33
C SER A 202 54.60 9.14 8.79
N PRO A 203 53.85 8.22 9.48
CA PRO A 203 52.76 7.30 9.07
C PRO A 203 51.63 7.07 10.13
N LEU A 204 50.78 6.06 9.86
CA LEU A 204 49.83 5.29 10.71
C LEU A 204 48.31 5.52 10.56
N ASP A 205 47.68 4.41 10.16
CA ASP A 205 46.49 3.75 10.71
C ASP A 205 45.09 4.41 10.74
N SER A 206 44.21 3.67 10.07
CA SER A 206 42.90 3.20 10.55
C SER A 206 41.72 4.17 10.63
N THR A 207 40.71 3.77 9.85
CA THR A 207 39.26 3.85 10.09
C THR A 207 38.50 5.16 9.84
N SER A 208 37.39 4.96 9.12
CA SER A 208 36.11 5.65 9.27
C SER A 208 35.83 6.96 8.53
N ALA A 209 34.84 6.82 7.64
CA ALA A 209 33.72 7.72 7.42
C ALA A 209 33.97 9.09 6.76
N THR A 210 33.47 9.22 5.54
CA THR A 210 32.88 10.48 5.05
C THR A 210 31.60 10.15 4.28
N VAL A 211 30.58 9.69 5.00
CA VAL A 211 29.20 9.69 4.50
C VAL A 211 28.61 11.06 4.77
N SER A 212 28.67 11.90 3.74
CA SER A 212 28.09 13.24 3.72
C SER A 212 26.56 13.19 3.86
N PRO A 213 25.93 14.21 4.49
CA PRO A 213 24.53 14.17 4.92
C PRO A 213 23.52 14.47 3.82
N ARG A 214 22.50 13.60 3.74
CA ARG A 214 21.06 13.91 3.74
C ARG A 214 20.57 15.08 2.86
N GLU A 215 20.11 14.72 1.67
CA GLU A 215 18.82 15.20 1.14
C GLU A 215 17.96 13.97 0.86
N ARG A 216 17.14 13.57 1.84
CA ARG A 216 16.10 12.55 1.60
C ARG A 216 14.77 13.27 1.57
N SER A 217 14.43 13.68 0.35
CA SER A 217 13.15 14.24 -0.04
C SER A 217 11.99 13.44 0.56
N THR A 218 11.06 14.19 1.11
CA THR A 218 9.70 13.77 1.44
C THR A 218 8.94 13.42 0.16
N SER A 219 8.14 12.34 0.19
CA SER A 219 7.13 11.85 -0.80
C SER A 219 7.61 11.01 -2.01
N PRO A 220 6.68 10.53 -2.86
CA PRO A 220 5.86 9.30 -2.82
C PRO A 220 6.57 8.17 -3.61
N THR A 221 5.89 7.08 -3.98
CA THR A 221 6.44 5.92 -4.73
C THR A 221 7.49 6.29 -5.80
N SER A 222 8.70 5.72 -5.69
CA SER A 222 9.86 6.04 -6.55
C SER A 222 9.62 5.67 -8.02
N TYR A 223 9.99 6.53 -8.98
CA TYR A 223 9.71 6.32 -10.42
C TYR A 223 10.22 4.97 -10.96
N PRO A 224 11.45 4.51 -10.61
CA PRO A 224 11.93 3.18 -10.98
C PRO A 224 10.99 2.02 -10.60
N SER A 225 10.17 2.17 -9.56
CA SER A 225 9.22 1.14 -9.13
C SER A 225 7.88 1.19 -9.88
N LEU A 226 7.51 2.32 -10.47
CA LEU A 226 6.25 2.48 -11.22
C LEU A 226 6.35 2.01 -12.68
N ILE A 227 7.54 2.08 -13.25
CA ILE A 227 7.78 1.80 -14.67
C ILE A 227 7.47 0.35 -15.06
N PRO A 228 7.85 -0.70 -14.29
CA PRO A 228 7.55 -2.07 -14.67
C PRO A 228 6.04 -2.32 -14.86
N ASP A 229 5.21 -1.71 -14.02
CA ASP A 229 3.75 -1.88 -14.08
C ASP A 229 3.17 -1.18 -15.31
N LEU A 230 3.63 0.05 -15.58
CA LEU A 230 3.22 0.82 -16.75
C LEU A 230 3.68 0.16 -18.07
N CYS A 231 4.89 -0.39 -18.12
CA CYS A 231 5.38 -1.15 -19.27
C CYS A 231 4.47 -2.35 -19.56
N ARG A 232 4.13 -3.14 -18.53
CA ARG A 232 3.22 -4.30 -18.69
C ARG A 232 1.85 -3.89 -19.19
N ALA A 233 1.28 -2.81 -18.65
CA ALA A 233 -0.02 -2.29 -19.08
C ALA A 233 -0.02 -1.85 -20.55
N LEU A 234 1.07 -1.24 -21.02
CA LEU A 234 1.21 -0.80 -22.41
C LEU A 234 1.75 -1.89 -23.35
N GLY A 235 2.11 -3.06 -22.82
CA GLY A 235 2.68 -4.18 -23.56
C GLY A 235 4.11 -3.96 -24.04
N PHE A 236 4.88 -3.11 -23.36
CA PHE A 236 6.32 -2.92 -23.59
C PHE A 236 7.15 -3.80 -22.67
N ASN A 237 8.39 -4.08 -23.10
CA ASN A 237 9.38 -4.72 -22.24
C ASN A 237 9.78 -3.80 -21.07
N VAL A 238 10.17 -4.40 -19.94
CA VAL A 238 10.70 -3.65 -18.80
C VAL A 238 12.09 -3.13 -19.16
N PRO A 239 12.36 -1.82 -19.04
CA PRO A 239 13.63 -1.26 -19.48
C PRO A 239 14.78 -1.62 -18.55
N THR A 240 15.96 -1.77 -19.15
CA THR A 240 17.25 -1.92 -18.45
C THR A 240 17.97 -0.57 -18.45
N TYR A 241 18.41 -0.12 -17.27
CA TYR A 241 19.10 1.16 -17.13
C TYR A 241 20.60 1.01 -17.42
N ARG A 242 21.08 1.61 -18.52
CA ARG A 242 22.50 1.70 -18.85
C ARG A 242 23.06 3.01 -18.31
N ILE A 243 23.57 2.96 -17.07
CA ILE A 243 24.13 4.13 -16.36
C ILE A 243 25.65 3.95 -16.25
N VAL A 244 26.39 4.82 -16.92
CA VAL A 244 27.86 4.75 -17.04
C VAL A 244 28.45 6.05 -16.48
N PRO A 245 29.58 5.99 -15.74
CA PRO A 245 30.28 7.21 -15.35
C PRO A 245 30.76 7.98 -16.59
N MET A 246 30.69 9.32 -16.56
CA MET A 246 31.08 10.17 -17.68
C MET A 246 32.59 10.16 -17.93
N VAL A 247 33.36 10.01 -16.85
CA VAL A 247 34.81 9.84 -16.87
C VAL A 247 35.12 8.73 -15.86
N GLU A 248 36.13 7.91 -16.11
CA GLU A 248 36.58 6.91 -15.13
C GLU A 248 36.82 7.57 -13.77
N ASN A 249 36.28 6.96 -12.70
CA ASN A 249 36.32 7.48 -11.32
C ASN A 249 35.58 8.81 -11.06
N SER A 250 34.74 9.29 -11.98
CA SER A 250 33.90 10.46 -11.73
C SER A 250 32.59 10.11 -11.01
N PRO A 251 32.12 10.96 -10.07
CA PRO A 251 30.79 10.81 -9.47
C PRO A 251 29.66 11.27 -10.40
N LEU A 252 29.97 11.75 -11.61
CA LEU A 252 29.01 12.17 -12.63
C LEU A 252 28.69 11.01 -13.57
N TYR A 253 27.40 10.77 -13.76
CA TYR A 253 26.88 9.69 -14.58
C TYR A 253 26.11 10.24 -15.78
N HIS A 254 26.16 9.50 -16.86
CA HIS A 254 25.28 9.63 -18.01
C HIS A 254 24.67 8.26 -18.31
N GLY A 255 23.60 8.23 -19.08
CA GLY A 255 22.93 6.98 -19.38
C GLY A 255 21.60 7.15 -20.05
N PHE A 256 20.97 6.02 -20.32
CA PHE A 256 19.65 5.93 -20.91
C PHE A 256 18.96 4.62 -20.51
N ALA A 257 17.66 4.53 -20.78
CA ALA A 257 16.89 3.31 -20.61
C ALA A 257 16.82 2.53 -21.93
N ASP A 258 17.20 1.26 -21.87
CA ASP A 258 17.23 0.31 -22.98
C ASP A 258 16.01 -0.62 -22.87
N PHE A 259 15.11 -0.56 -23.85
CA PHE A 259 13.90 -1.39 -23.91
C PHE A 259 14.10 -2.73 -24.63
N GLY A 260 15.35 -3.14 -24.85
CA GLY A 260 15.67 -4.43 -25.45
C GLY A 260 15.33 -4.48 -26.94
N SER A 261 15.61 -3.38 -27.67
CA SER A 261 15.33 -3.25 -29.11
C SER A 261 13.87 -3.50 -29.50
N ASP A 262 12.91 -3.08 -28.67
CA ASP A 262 11.50 -3.11 -29.02
C ASP A 262 11.27 -2.25 -30.29
N PRO A 263 10.74 -2.80 -31.40
CA PRO A 263 10.61 -2.09 -32.68
C PRO A 263 9.70 -0.86 -32.60
N ARG A 264 8.89 -0.75 -31.54
CA ARG A 264 7.98 0.38 -31.31
C ARG A 264 8.68 1.58 -30.66
N ILE A 265 9.88 1.40 -30.11
CA ILE A 265 10.64 2.45 -29.44
C ILE A 265 11.89 2.72 -30.26
N LEU A 266 11.89 3.84 -30.99
CA LEU A 266 13.02 4.27 -31.79
C LEU A 266 13.97 5.12 -30.93
N GLY A 267 15.19 4.63 -30.73
CA GLY A 267 16.27 5.36 -30.10
C GLY A 267 16.38 5.19 -28.58
N LYS A 268 17.12 6.10 -27.95
CA LYS A 268 17.40 6.09 -26.52
C LYS A 268 16.30 6.84 -25.77
N VAL A 269 15.61 6.16 -24.85
CA VAL A 269 14.58 6.78 -24.02
C VAL A 269 15.18 7.21 -22.69
N GLY A 270 14.85 8.43 -22.25
CA GLY A 270 15.33 8.97 -20.98
C GLY A 270 16.84 9.14 -20.91
N GLU A 271 17.45 9.59 -22.01
CA GLU A 271 18.88 9.94 -22.05
C GLU A 271 19.17 11.13 -21.13
N PHE A 272 20.23 11.00 -20.33
CA PHE A 272 20.68 12.03 -19.40
C PHE A 272 22.20 12.07 -19.33
N SER A 273 22.75 13.22 -18.94
CA SER A 273 24.20 13.41 -18.74
C SER A 273 24.47 14.31 -17.53
N GLY A 274 25.66 14.16 -16.93
CA GLY A 274 26.12 15.04 -15.85
C GLY A 274 25.38 14.91 -14.52
N ILE A 275 24.78 13.76 -14.21
CA ILE A 275 24.05 13.59 -12.94
C ILE A 275 24.97 13.04 -11.85
N TYR A 276 25.07 13.78 -10.73
CA TYR A 276 25.84 13.35 -9.57
C TYR A 276 25.17 12.19 -8.83
N GLY A 277 25.88 11.06 -8.73
CA GLY A 277 25.48 9.88 -7.97
C GLY A 277 24.55 8.92 -8.73
N LYS A 278 24.91 7.63 -8.72
CA LYS A 278 24.22 6.55 -9.45
C LYS A 278 22.72 6.43 -9.11
N LYS A 279 22.36 6.64 -7.84
CA LYS A 279 20.95 6.56 -7.40
C LYS A 279 20.11 7.70 -7.98
N LYS A 280 20.62 8.94 -7.93
CA LYS A 280 19.95 10.12 -8.49
C LYS A 280 19.87 10.02 -10.01
N ALA A 281 20.94 9.55 -10.66
CA ALA A 281 20.98 9.24 -12.08
C ALA A 281 19.87 8.26 -12.49
N LYS A 282 19.68 7.17 -11.73
CA LYS A 282 18.61 6.20 -11.98
C LYS A 282 17.22 6.83 -11.83
N GLU A 283 17.00 7.66 -10.81
CA GLU A 283 15.72 8.32 -10.58
C GLU A 283 15.37 9.29 -11.71
N VAL A 284 16.34 10.11 -12.16
CA VAL A 284 16.18 11.05 -13.27
C VAL A 284 15.84 10.30 -14.56
N CYS A 285 16.62 9.26 -14.89
CA CYS A 285 16.36 8.42 -16.06
C CYS A 285 14.95 7.81 -16.03
N ALA A 286 14.58 7.22 -14.89
CA ALA A 286 13.27 6.63 -14.68
C ALA A 286 12.14 7.64 -14.84
N ARG A 287 12.30 8.85 -14.31
CA ARG A 287 11.29 9.91 -14.44
C ARG A 287 11.03 10.27 -15.91
N GLU A 288 12.08 10.45 -16.71
CA GLU A 288 11.93 10.74 -18.14
C GLU A 288 11.25 9.58 -18.89
N VAL A 289 11.64 8.34 -18.57
CA VAL A 289 10.99 7.14 -19.11
C VAL A 289 9.50 7.10 -18.76
N TRP A 290 9.14 7.43 -17.53
CA TRP A 290 7.75 7.42 -17.08
C TRP A 290 6.90 8.43 -17.85
N TYR A 291 7.41 9.65 -18.06
CA TYR A 291 6.71 10.66 -18.86
C TYR A 291 6.53 10.22 -20.31
N PHE A 292 7.55 9.61 -20.92
CA PHE A 292 7.46 9.04 -22.25
C PHE A 292 6.35 7.98 -22.35
N LEU A 293 6.32 7.03 -21.42
CA LEU A 293 5.30 5.97 -21.39
C LEU A 293 3.89 6.53 -21.15
N LYS A 294 3.74 7.54 -20.28
CA LYS A 294 2.46 8.24 -20.09
C LYS A 294 2.00 9.01 -21.32
N GLY A 295 2.92 9.54 -22.12
CA GLY A 295 2.59 10.11 -23.42
C GLY A 295 1.97 9.07 -24.37
N ILE A 296 2.53 7.86 -24.42
CA ILE A 296 2.01 6.77 -25.24
C ILE A 296 0.63 6.29 -24.74
N GLU A 297 0.48 6.14 -23.42
CA GLU A 297 -0.81 5.79 -22.81
C GLU A 297 -1.91 6.77 -23.22
N ARG A 298 -1.62 8.07 -23.14
CA ARG A 298 -2.55 9.13 -23.55
C ARG A 298 -2.90 9.04 -25.03
N GLN A 299 -1.90 8.85 -25.90
CA GLN A 299 -2.13 8.74 -27.34
C GLN A 299 -3.05 7.56 -27.70
N ARG A 300 -2.94 6.42 -27.00
CA ARG A 300 -3.82 5.27 -27.20
C ARG A 300 -5.26 5.55 -26.76
N LEU A 301 -5.43 6.30 -25.68
CA LEU A 301 -6.75 6.69 -25.18
C LEU A 301 -7.45 7.63 -26.17
N GLU A 302 -6.75 8.69 -26.61
CA GLU A 302 -7.27 9.66 -27.58
C GLU A 302 -7.61 9.00 -28.93
N ALA A 303 -6.77 8.07 -29.41
CA ALA A 303 -7.04 7.33 -30.64
C ALA A 303 -8.30 6.45 -30.55
N THR A 304 -8.60 5.93 -29.35
CA THR A 304 -9.80 5.11 -29.11
C THR A 304 -11.04 6.00 -29.12
N GLU A 305 -11.00 7.12 -28.41
CA GLU A 305 -12.11 8.09 -28.34
C GLU A 305 -12.44 8.68 -29.73
N ASN A 306 -11.43 9.09 -30.50
CA ASN A 306 -11.62 9.59 -31.86
C ASN A 306 -12.26 8.56 -32.79
N ARG A 307 -11.90 7.28 -32.63
CA ARG A 307 -12.50 6.20 -33.42
C ARG A 307 -13.96 5.98 -33.06
N GLU A 308 -14.33 6.06 -31.79
CA GLU A 308 -15.72 5.95 -31.36
C GLU A 308 -16.58 7.12 -31.84
N MET A 309 -16.04 8.35 -31.79
CA MET A 309 -16.73 9.54 -32.32
C MET A 309 -16.96 9.43 -33.83
N GLU A 310 -15.97 8.97 -34.59
CA GLU A 310 -16.12 8.79 -36.04
C GLU A 310 -17.15 7.69 -36.39
N ILE A 311 -17.22 6.61 -35.59
CA ILE A 311 -18.26 5.57 -35.76
C ILE A 311 -19.65 6.15 -35.48
N LYS A 312 -19.81 7.00 -34.46
CA LYS A 312 -21.09 7.67 -34.17
C LYS A 312 -21.49 8.60 -35.31
N ARG A 313 -20.57 9.42 -35.82
CA ARG A 313 -20.82 10.32 -36.96
C ARG A 313 -21.28 9.56 -38.21
N LYS A 314 -20.61 8.45 -38.55
CA LYS A 314 -21.01 7.61 -39.69
C LYS A 314 -22.38 6.93 -39.51
N ARG A 315 -22.81 6.66 -38.27
CA ARG A 315 -24.14 6.12 -37.99
C ARG A 315 -25.23 7.18 -38.10
N GLU A 316 -24.94 8.44 -37.79
CA GLU A 316 -25.89 9.55 -37.91
C GLU A 316 -26.00 10.10 -39.35
N GLU A 317 -24.92 10.02 -40.15
CA GLU A 317 -24.90 10.49 -41.55
C GLU A 317 -25.54 9.52 -42.57
N THR A 318 -26.18 8.42 -42.15
CA THR A 318 -26.97 7.55 -43.05
C THR A 318 -28.47 7.85 -42.91
N PRO A 319 -29.05 8.82 -43.65
CA PRO A 319 -30.49 8.91 -43.75
C PRO A 319 -31.00 7.71 -44.55
N GLN A 320 -31.88 6.91 -43.93
CA GLN A 320 -32.82 6.05 -44.64
C GLN A 320 -33.45 6.88 -45.75
N ASN A 321 -33.24 6.48 -47.00
CA ASN A 321 -34.06 6.90 -48.12
C ASN A 321 -35.06 5.76 -48.38
N PRO A 322 -36.30 5.80 -47.86
CA PRO A 322 -37.25 4.72 -48.00
C PRO A 322 -38.26 5.04 -49.09
N ASP A 323 -37.87 5.55 -50.26
CA ASP A 323 -38.85 5.79 -51.34
C ASP A 323 -38.23 5.63 -52.73
N LEU A 324 -38.30 4.41 -53.26
CA LEU A 324 -38.42 4.12 -54.70
C LEU A 324 -38.64 2.62 -54.93
N ASN A 325 -39.80 2.10 -54.52
CA ASN A 325 -40.45 1.02 -55.30
C ASN A 325 -41.97 0.94 -55.04
N ARG A 326 -42.68 2.02 -55.33
CA ARG A 326 -44.13 2.01 -55.56
C ARG A 326 -44.43 2.93 -56.72
N GLN A 327 -44.43 2.38 -57.93
CA GLN A 327 -45.41 2.67 -59.00
C GLN A 327 -44.86 2.24 -60.35
N SER A 328 -45.33 1.09 -60.83
CA SER A 328 -45.78 0.99 -62.22
C SER A 328 -47.26 0.60 -62.21
N HIS A 329 -48.05 1.50 -62.81
CA HIS A 329 -49.49 1.52 -63.08
C HIS A 329 -50.04 0.18 -63.61
N ILE A 330 -51.24 -0.30 -63.24
CA ILE A 330 -52.61 0.24 -63.46
C ILE A 330 -53.07 0.21 -64.95
N VAL A 331 -53.91 -0.81 -65.25
CA VAL A 331 -55.23 -0.75 -65.92
C VAL A 331 -55.41 -1.02 -67.44
N ALA A 332 -56.18 -2.11 -67.66
CA ALA A 332 -57.32 -2.37 -68.56
C ALA A 332 -57.21 -2.43 -70.10
N GLY A 333 -57.93 -3.41 -70.65
CA GLY A 333 -58.43 -3.41 -72.01
C GLY A 333 -59.11 -4.73 -72.40
N ILE A 334 -60.40 -4.85 -72.04
CA ILE A 334 -61.54 -5.56 -72.70
C ILE A 334 -61.34 -7.00 -73.18
#